data_AF-A0A0F9M937-F1
#
_entry.id   AF-A0A0F9M937-F1
#
_cell.length_a   1.000
_cell.length_b   1.000
_cell.length_c   1.000
_cell.angle_alpha   90.00
_cell.angle_beta   90.00
_cell.angle_gamma   90.00
#
_symmetry.space_group_name_H-M   'P 1'
#
loop_
_entity.id
_entity.type
_entity.pdbx_description
1 polymer ?
#
loop_
_entity_poly.entity_id
_entity_poly.type
_entity_poly.pdbx_seq_one_letter_code
_entity_poly.pdbx_strand_id
1 'polypeptide(L)'
;MKANWPSIDHSILSPSGKISKRSKDAYMKRFVKELFGPDGLQPPQCQQLTEKERLLRNAGMWRDLANRGMNPGKYNKQADEAEAKAALL
;
A
#
# COMPACT_ATOMS: atom_id res chain seq x y z
N MET A 1 1.36 2.77 33.34
CA MET A 1 2.14 2.97 32.09
C MET A 1 1.66 4.27 31.46
N LYS A 2 2.51 5.30 31.32
CA LYS A 2 2.10 6.56 30.68
C LYS A 2 2.06 6.33 29.17
N ALA A 3 0.93 6.61 28.53
CA ALA A 3 0.81 6.55 27.08
C ALA A 3 1.81 7.54 26.46
N ASN A 4 2.75 7.02 25.67
CA ASN A 4 3.71 7.84 24.94
C ASN A 4 3.00 8.37 23.69
N TRP A 5 2.22 9.45 23.87
CA TRP A 5 1.65 10.18 22.74
C TRP A 5 2.81 10.69 21.87
N PRO A 6 2.70 10.69 20.53
CA PRO A 6 3.75 11.24 19.69
C PRO A 6 3.93 12.71 20.06
N SER A 7 5.01 13.01 20.80
CA SER A 7 5.40 14.37 21.13
C SER A 7 5.89 15.03 19.85
N ILE A 8 5.34 16.19 19.52
CA ILE A 8 5.85 17.02 18.44
C ILE A 8 7.32 17.29 18.75
N ASP A 9 8.21 17.04 17.77
CA ASP A 9 9.60 17.43 17.92
C ASP A 9 9.68 18.95 18.08
N HIS A 10 9.99 19.41 19.29
CA HIS A 10 10.04 20.84 19.58
C HIS A 10 11.28 21.51 18.96
N SER A 11 12.25 20.75 18.45
CA SER A 11 13.44 21.28 17.78
C SER A 11 13.15 21.94 16.42
N ILE A 12 11.98 21.66 15.83
CA ILE A 12 11.58 22.21 14.52
C ILE A 12 10.60 23.40 14.62
N LEU A 13 10.13 23.70 15.83
CA LEU A 13 9.20 24.79 16.09
C LEU A 13 9.95 26.12 16.26
N SER A 14 9.39 27.20 15.71
CA SER A 14 9.77 28.56 16.09
C SER A 14 9.29 28.86 17.53
N PRO A 15 9.81 29.93 18.16
CA PRO A 15 9.28 30.41 19.45
C PRO A 15 7.78 30.71 19.45
N SER A 16 7.19 30.97 18.28
CA SER A 16 5.75 31.17 18.08
C SER A 16 4.96 29.87 17.83
N GLY A 17 5.60 28.70 17.96
CA GLY A 17 4.99 27.38 17.73
C GLY A 17 4.69 27.08 16.26
N LYS A 18 5.26 27.86 15.32
CA LYS A 18 5.07 27.65 13.88
C LYS A 18 6.26 26.91 13.29
N ILE A 19 6.02 26.15 12.23
CA ILE A 19 7.10 25.47 11.50
C ILE A 19 7.28 26.18 10.17
N SER A 20 8.50 26.62 9.87
CA SER A 20 8.82 27.15 8.54
C SER A 20 8.85 26.00 7.53
N LYS A 21 8.46 26.25 6.27
CA LYS A 21 8.52 25.24 5.20
C LYS A 21 9.93 24.64 5.07
N ARG A 22 10.96 25.49 5.10
CA ARG A 22 12.37 25.08 5.07
C ARG A 22 12.73 24.13 6.21
N SER A 23 12.33 24.43 7.45
CA SER A 23 12.61 23.60 8.62
C SER A 23 11.89 22.26 8.54
N LYS A 24 10.63 22.26 8.08
CA LYS A 24 9.84 21.04 7.84
C LYS A 24 10.52 20.13 6.82
N ASP A 25 10.92 20.68 5.68
CA ASP A 25 11.52 19.91 4.58
C ASP A 25 12.88 19.32 5.01
N ALA A 26 13.68 20.09 5.76
CA ALA A 26 14.95 19.61 6.31
C ALA A 26 14.74 18.49 7.34
N TYR A 27 13.75 18.63 8.22
CA TYR A 27 13.39 17.58 9.18
C TYR A 27 12.95 16.30 8.46
N MET A 28 12.03 16.41 7.50
CA MET A 28 11.54 15.25 6.75
C MET A 28 12.68 14.51 6.03
N LYS A 29 13.64 15.23 5.45
CA LYS A 29 14.83 14.61 4.83
C LYS A 29 15.66 13.79 5.82
N ARG A 30 15.91 14.33 7.01
CA ARG A 30 16.65 13.60 8.08
C ARG A 30 15.85 12.40 8.56
N PHE A 31 14.56 12.61 8.80
CA PHE A 31 13.65 11.60 9.33
C PHE A 31 13.48 10.43 8.36
N VAL A 32 13.34 10.69 7.06
CA VAL A 32 13.30 9.66 6.01
C VAL A 32 14.60 8.86 6.00
N LYS A 33 15.76 9.51 6.11
CA LYS A 33 17.06 8.84 6.16
C LYS A 33 17.25 7.98 7.41
N GLU A 34 16.73 8.43 8.54
CA GLU A 34 16.77 7.68 9.81
C GLU A 34 15.86 6.45 9.77
N LEU A 35 14.65 6.60 9.22
CA LEU A 35 13.69 5.49 9.13
C LEU A 35 14.04 4.45 8.06
N PHE A 36 14.53 4.90 6.90
CA PHE A 36 14.65 4.05 5.71
C PHE A 36 16.11 3.92 5.20
N GLY A 37 17.08 4.49 5.91
CA GLY A 37 18.48 4.50 5.47
C GLY A 37 18.77 5.54 4.37
N PRO A 38 20.04 5.65 3.93
CA PRO A 38 20.46 6.63 2.92
C PRO A 38 19.79 6.40 1.56
N ASP A 39 19.51 5.15 1.21
CA ASP A 39 18.93 4.79 -0.08
C ASP A 39 17.38 4.85 -0.06
N GLY A 40 16.79 5.02 1.12
CA GLY A 40 15.34 5.03 1.30
C GLY A 40 14.71 3.64 1.11
N LEU A 41 13.37 3.62 1.11
CA LEU A 41 12.61 2.38 0.90
C LEU A 41 12.75 1.94 -0.55
N GLN A 42 13.50 0.87 -0.78
CA GLN A 42 13.65 0.30 -2.12
C GLN A 42 12.30 -0.28 -2.58
N PRO A 43 11.88 0.00 -3.82
CA PRO A 43 10.71 -0.67 -4.37
C PRO A 43 10.98 -2.18 -4.42
N PRO A 44 9.98 -3.03 -4.11
CA PRO A 44 10.15 -4.46 -4.28
C PRO A 44 10.46 -4.77 -5.75
N GLN A 45 11.52 -5.54 -5.96
CA GLN A 45 11.88 -6.07 -7.27
C GLN A 45 10.98 -7.27 -7.57
N CYS A 46 9.70 -7.01 -7.85
CA CYS A 46 8.77 -8.03 -8.32
C CYS A 46 8.48 -7.84 -9.81
N GLN A 47 8.45 -8.95 -10.54
CA GLN A 47 7.93 -8.93 -11.90
C GLN A 47 6.46 -8.53 -11.82
N GLN A 48 6.07 -7.53 -12.63
CA GLN A 48 4.67 -7.19 -12.76
C GLN A 48 3.95 -8.34 -13.46
N LEU A 49 2.81 -8.76 -12.89
CA LEU A 49 1.98 -9.78 -13.50
C LEU A 49 1.51 -9.30 -14.88
N THR A 50 1.54 -10.21 -15.85
CA THR A 50 0.87 -9.97 -17.12
C THR A 50 -0.63 -9.83 -16.92
N GLU A 51 -1.32 -9.19 -17.87
CA GLU A 51 -2.77 -9.00 -17.78
C GLU A 51 -3.52 -10.34 -17.65
N LYS A 52 -3.06 -11.36 -18.38
CA LYS A 52 -3.59 -12.72 -18.31
C LYS A 52 -3.43 -13.34 -16.92
N GLU A 53 -2.22 -13.29 -16.35
CA GLU A 53 -1.95 -13.83 -15.00
C GLU A 53 -2.75 -13.09 -13.92
N ARG A 54 -2.90 -11.77 -14.06
CA ARG A 54 -3.72 -10.96 -13.16
C ARG A 54 -5.18 -11.41 -13.17
N LEU A 55 -5.75 -11.65 -14.36
CA LEU A 55 -7.13 -12.11 -14.51
C LEU A 55 -7.33 -13.50 -13.89
N LEU A 56 -6.43 -14.45 -14.16
CA LEU A 56 -6.49 -15.80 -13.59
C LEU A 56 -6.36 -15.79 -12.06
N ARG A 57 -5.44 -14.97 -11.53
CA ARG A 57 -5.30 -14.78 -10.08
C ARG A 57 -6.58 -14.25 -9.44
N ASN A 58 -7.22 -13.27 -10.08
CA ASN A 58 -8.47 -12.71 -9.57
C ASN A 58 -9.62 -13.72 -9.65
N ALA A 59 -9.71 -14.50 -10.72
CA ALA A 59 -10.71 -15.57 -10.84
C ALA A 59 -10.60 -16.58 -9.70
N GLY A 60 -9.38 -17.03 -9.37
CA GLY A 60 -9.13 -17.90 -8.22
C GLY A 60 -9.59 -17.28 -6.90
N MET A 61 -9.24 -16.02 -6.66
CA MET A 61 -9.66 -15.29 -5.45
C MET A 61 -11.20 -15.22 -5.31
N TRP A 62 -11.91 -14.97 -6.40
CA TRP A 62 -13.37 -14.90 -6.38
C TRP A 62 -14.00 -16.27 -6.16
N ARG A 63 -13.43 -17.35 -6.72
CA ARG A 63 -13.87 -18.72 -6.39
C ARG A 63 -13.66 -19.06 -4.92
N ASP A 64 -12.53 -18.68 -4.35
CA ASP A 64 -12.29 -18.88 -2.92
C ASP A 64 -13.30 -18.14 -2.05
N LEU A 65 -13.67 -16.92 -2.43
CA LEU A 65 -14.72 -16.16 -1.74
C LEU A 65 -16.09 -16.84 -1.86
N ALA A 66 -16.45 -17.31 -3.06
CA ALA A 66 -17.68 -18.06 -3.28
C ALA A 66 -17.71 -19.35 -2.44
N ASN A 67 -16.60 -20.09 -2.39
CA ASN A 67 -16.45 -21.31 -1.58
C ASN A 67 -16.57 -21.05 -0.08
N ARG A 68 -16.18 -19.86 0.38
CA ARG A 68 -16.39 -19.41 1.77
C ARG A 68 -17.83 -18.96 2.06
N GLY A 69 -18.74 -19.06 1.08
CA GLY A 69 -20.14 -18.67 1.21
C GLY A 69 -20.40 -17.17 1.03
N MET A 70 -19.39 -16.39 0.62
CA MET A 70 -19.60 -14.98 0.29
C MET A 70 -20.30 -14.88 -1.07
N ASN A 71 -21.50 -14.29 -1.11
CA ASN A 71 -22.32 -14.03 -2.31
C ASN A 71 -21.93 -14.87 -3.54
N PRO A 72 -22.15 -16.19 -3.49
CA PRO A 72 -21.50 -17.14 -4.41
C PRO A 72 -21.89 -16.90 -5.86
N GLY A 73 -23.16 -16.52 -6.13
CA GLY A 73 -23.62 -16.23 -7.48
C GLY A 73 -22.87 -15.06 -8.14
N LYS A 74 -22.61 -13.99 -7.39
CA LYS A 74 -21.85 -12.83 -7.90
C LYS A 74 -20.40 -13.21 -8.20
N TYR A 75 -19.73 -13.86 -7.25
CA TYR A 75 -18.29 -14.12 -7.38
C TYR A 75 -17.98 -15.22 -8.39
N ASN A 76 -18.84 -16.23 -8.53
CA ASN A 76 -18.72 -17.22 -9.60
C ASN A 76 -18.82 -16.54 -10.98
N LYS A 77 -19.81 -15.67 -11.17
CA LYS A 77 -19.96 -14.90 -12.41
C LYS A 77 -18.72 -14.05 -12.70
N GLN A 78 -18.17 -13.37 -11.69
CA GLN A 78 -16.96 -12.56 -11.86
C GLN A 78 -15.73 -13.42 -12.22
N ALA A 79 -15.59 -14.61 -11.62
CA ALA A 79 -14.53 -15.56 -11.96
C ALA A 79 -14.63 -16.01 -13.41
N ASP A 80 -15.82 -16.41 -13.86
CA ASP A 80 -16.04 -16.86 -15.23
C ASP A 80 -15.76 -15.75 -16.25
N GLU A 81 -16.19 -14.50 -15.97
CA GLU A 81 -15.89 -13.35 -16.82
C GLU A 81 -14.39 -13.06 -16.93
N ALA A 82 -13.64 -13.21 -15.84
CA ALA A 82 -12.19 -13.01 -15.88
C ALA A 82 -11.46 -14.13 -16.63
N GLU A 83 -11.90 -15.37 -16.50
CA GLU A 83 -11.33 -16.49 -17.25
C GLU A 83 -11.63 -16.39 -18.75
N ALA A 84 -12.85 -15.99 -19.11
CA ALA A 84 -13.20 -15.73 -20.50
C ALA A 84 -12.30 -14.62 -21.09
N LYS A 85 -12.05 -13.54 -20.36
CA LYS A 85 -11.12 -12.47 -20.78
C LYS A 85 -9.67 -12.97 -20.87
N ALA A 86 -9.23 -13.80 -19.93
CA ALA A 86 -7.88 -14.36 -19.93
C ALA A 86 -7.66 -15.36 -21.08
N ALA A 87 -8.71 -16.05 -21.53
CA ALA A 87 -8.66 -16.95 -22.68
C ALA A 87 -8.54 -16.21 -24.02
N LEU A 88 -9.00 -14.96 -24.07
CA LEU A 88 -8.91 -14.09 -25.25
C LEU A 88 -7.58 -13.33 -25.37
N LEU A 89 -6.74 -13.37 -24.33
CA LEU A 89 -5.42 -12.76 -24.25
C LEU A 89 -4.30 -13.80 -24.41
#